data_AF-A0A5K7SER0-F1
#
_entry.id   AF-A0A5K7SER0-F1
#
_cell.length_a   1.000
_cell.length_b   1.000
_cell.length_c   1.000
_cell.angle_alpha   90.00
_cell.angle_beta   90.00
_cell.angle_gamma   90.00
#
_symmetry.space_group_name_H-M   'P 1'
#
loop_
_entity.id
_entity.type
_entity.pdbx_description
1 polymer ?
#
loop_
_entity_poly.entity_id
_entity_poly.type
_entity_poly.pdbx_seq_one_letter_code
_entity_poly.pdbx_strand_id
1 'polypeptide(L)'
;MLEYLARTIDEHLQNAIPITDDPKAKFVAMFQSQFAFFESHRHFVVVVFSDGLLKESQSINEAILKLLGIIVKNLFPILLEGQNKGVFSNSVPLEDLMYILMGAFRLQMFRWRLEDFQFDIIEAGNKMIQSVLTLIQSQKL
;
A
#
# COMPACT_ATOMS: atom_id res chain seq x y z
N MET A 1 2.09 3.02 -20.39
CA MET A 1 1.02 2.44 -19.55
C MET A 1 1.39 2.44 -18.08
N LEU A 2 2.50 1.84 -17.66
CA LEU A 2 2.91 1.83 -16.24
C LEU A 2 3.27 3.22 -15.67
N GLU A 3 3.82 4.13 -16.48
CA GLU A 3 4.02 5.52 -16.04
C GLU A 3 2.70 6.27 -15.82
N TYR A 4 1.70 5.99 -16.65
CA TYR A 4 0.34 6.51 -16.46
C TYR A 4 -0.26 5.96 -15.17
N LEU A 5 -0.12 4.65 -14.92
CA LEU A 5 -0.54 4.02 -13.66
C LEU A 5 0.11 4.70 -12.45
N ALA A 6 1.41 4.95 -12.50
CA ALA A 6 2.14 5.63 -11.44
C ALA A 6 1.56 7.03 -11.16
N ARG A 7 1.37 7.84 -12.20
CA ARG A 7 0.78 9.17 -12.04
C ARG A 7 -0.64 9.11 -11.48
N THR A 8 -1.48 8.23 -12.00
CA THR A 8 -2.87 8.07 -11.55
C THR A 8 -2.97 7.63 -10.09
N ILE A 9 -2.09 6.72 -9.64
CA ILE A 9 -2.04 6.30 -8.24
C ILE A 9 -1.59 7.44 -7.33
N ASP A 10 -0.57 8.22 -7.70
CA ASP A 10 -0.10 9.36 -6.88
C ASP A 10 -1.20 10.44 -6.75
N GLU A 11 -1.88 10.77 -7.85
CA GLU A 11 -3.01 11.70 -7.85
C GLU A 11 -4.17 11.18 -6.99
N HIS A 12 -4.49 9.89 -7.07
CA HIS A 12 -5.59 9.32 -6.29
C HIS A 12 -5.28 9.29 -4.79
N LEU A 13 -4.04 8.94 -4.41
CA LEU A 13 -3.58 8.92 -3.03
C LEU A 13 -3.64 10.30 -2.37
N GLN A 14 -3.21 11.34 -3.09
CA GLN A 14 -3.25 12.71 -2.57
C GLN A 14 -4.67 13.18 -2.25
N ASN A 15 -5.67 12.71 -3.00
CA ASN A 15 -7.08 13.07 -2.78
C ASN A 15 -7.77 12.19 -1.73
N ALA A 16 -7.30 10.96 -1.54
CA ALA A 16 -7.96 10.00 -0.66
C ALA A 16 -7.48 10.09 0.80
N ILE A 17 -6.27 10.60 1.04
CA ILE A 17 -5.76 10.79 2.41
C ILE A 17 -6.49 11.98 3.03
N PRO A 18 -7.28 11.78 4.11
CA PRO A 18 -8.05 12.86 4.72
C PRO A 18 -7.13 13.91 5.34
N ILE A 19 -7.56 15.18 5.27
CA ILE A 19 -6.95 16.29 6.00
C ILE A 19 -7.40 16.17 7.46
N THR A 20 -6.66 15.38 8.23
CA THR A 20 -6.91 15.13 9.66
C THR A 20 -5.59 15.05 10.42
N ASP A 21 -5.63 15.15 11.74
CA ASP A 21 -4.47 14.94 12.62
C ASP A 21 -4.36 13.51 13.15
N ASP A 22 -5.23 12.59 12.70
CA ASP A 22 -5.23 11.19 13.10
C ASP A 22 -4.40 10.31 12.14
N PRO A 23 -3.22 9.81 12.57
CA PRO A 23 -2.37 8.95 11.75
C PRO A 23 -3.03 7.61 11.42
N LYS A 24 -3.91 7.09 12.29
CA LYS A 24 -4.64 5.84 12.00
C LYS A 24 -5.65 6.04 10.88
N ALA A 25 -6.41 7.13 10.93
CA ALA A 25 -7.37 7.46 9.87
C ALA A 25 -6.66 7.63 8.51
N LYS A 26 -5.54 8.36 8.47
CA LYS A 26 -4.71 8.50 7.25
C LYS A 26 -4.22 7.14 6.73
N PHE A 27 -3.70 6.30 7.63
CA PHE A 27 -3.21 4.97 7.30
C PHE A 27 -4.32 4.10 6.69
N VAL A 28 -5.48 4.00 7.35
CA VAL A 28 -6.61 3.21 6.85
C VAL A 28 -7.09 3.74 5.49
N ALA A 29 -7.28 5.05 5.37
CA ALA A 29 -7.78 5.68 4.15
C ALA A 29 -6.85 5.46 2.96
N MET A 30 -5.53 5.55 3.18
CA MET A 30 -4.53 5.27 2.15
C MET A 30 -4.71 3.86 1.57
N PHE A 31 -4.75 2.82 2.42
CA PHE A 31 -4.88 1.45 1.93
C PHE A 31 -6.27 1.14 1.34
N GLN A 32 -7.34 1.66 1.94
CA GLN A 32 -8.69 1.52 1.39
C GLN A 32 -8.80 2.10 -0.01
N SER A 33 -8.22 3.28 -0.23
CA SER A 33 -8.14 3.89 -1.56
C SER A 33 -7.40 3.00 -2.54
N GLN A 34 -6.28 2.38 -2.12
CA GLN A 34 -5.55 1.46 -2.99
C GLN A 34 -6.36 0.22 -3.36
N PHE A 35 -7.04 -0.40 -2.40
CA PHE A 35 -7.90 -1.56 -2.70
C PHE A 35 -9.04 -1.19 -3.65
N ALA A 36 -9.72 -0.06 -3.41
CA ALA A 36 -10.80 0.42 -4.28
C ALA A 36 -10.30 0.76 -5.70
N PHE A 37 -9.10 1.36 -5.81
CA PHE A 37 -8.48 1.67 -7.09
C PHE A 37 -8.18 0.38 -7.88
N PHE A 38 -7.58 -0.63 -7.24
CA PHE A 38 -7.26 -1.88 -7.93
C PHE A 38 -8.49 -2.75 -8.20
N GLU A 39 -9.51 -2.70 -7.36
CA GLU A 39 -10.81 -3.33 -7.60
C GLU A 39 -11.44 -2.81 -8.91
N SER A 40 -11.40 -1.49 -9.11
CA SER A 40 -11.90 -0.85 -10.33
C SER A 40 -10.95 -0.97 -11.54
N HIS A 41 -9.68 -1.31 -11.32
CA HIS A 41 -8.64 -1.36 -12.36
C HIS A 41 -7.77 -2.63 -12.31
N ARG A 42 -8.41 -3.81 -12.26
CA ARG A 42 -7.74 -5.13 -12.14
C ARG A 42 -6.61 -5.40 -13.14
N HIS A 43 -6.72 -4.84 -14.36
CA HIS A 43 -5.70 -5.00 -15.39
C HIS A 43 -4.33 -4.48 -14.95
N PHE A 44 -4.26 -3.45 -14.10
CA PHE A 44 -2.99 -2.98 -13.56
C PHE A 44 -2.33 -3.99 -12.62
N VAL A 45 -3.12 -4.73 -11.84
CA VAL A 45 -2.62 -5.81 -10.99
C VAL A 45 -2.01 -6.92 -11.83
N VAL A 46 -2.65 -7.29 -12.94
CA VAL A 46 -2.10 -8.28 -13.89
C VAL A 46 -0.73 -7.84 -14.40
N VAL A 47 -0.59 -6.59 -14.83
CA VAL A 47 0.69 -6.08 -15.38
C VAL A 47 1.78 -6.03 -14.30
N VAL A 48 1.47 -5.55 -13.09
CA VAL A 48 2.45 -5.43 -11.98
C VAL A 48 2.97 -6.80 -11.54
N PHE A 49 2.13 -7.84 -11.57
CA PHE A 49 2.49 -9.20 -11.15
C PHE A 49 2.80 -10.16 -12.32
N SER A 50 3.01 -9.63 -13.54
CA SER A 50 3.41 -10.47 -14.68
C SER A 50 4.92 -10.75 -14.63
N ASP A 51 5.30 -11.92 -14.09
CA ASP A 51 6.69 -12.37 -13.95
C ASP A 51 7.51 -12.36 -15.26
N GLY A 52 6.85 -12.53 -16.41
CA GLY A 52 7.50 -12.46 -17.73
C GLY A 52 7.92 -11.04 -18.16
N LEU A 53 7.18 -10.01 -17.73
CA LEU A 53 7.46 -8.61 -18.11
C LEU A 53 8.66 -8.02 -17.35
N LEU A 54 8.87 -8.46 -16.11
CA LEU A 54 9.95 -8.00 -15.22
C LEU A 54 11.35 -8.41 -15.72
N LYS A 55 11.46 -9.57 -16.37
CA LYS A 55 12.76 -10.12 -16.80
C LYS A 55 13.23 -9.55 -18.14
N GLU A 56 12.34 -9.04 -18.97
CA GLU A 56 12.66 -8.70 -20.37
C GLU A 56 12.74 -7.20 -20.67
N SER A 57 12.27 -6.32 -19.77
CA SER A 57 12.20 -4.89 -20.07
C SER A 57 12.67 -4.00 -18.92
N GLN A 58 13.79 -3.31 -19.15
CA GLN A 58 14.33 -2.30 -18.22
C GLN A 58 13.31 -1.18 -17.93
N SER A 59 12.57 -0.72 -18.93
CA SER A 59 11.57 0.34 -18.75
C SER A 59 10.37 -0.11 -17.90
N ILE A 60 10.03 -1.39 -17.91
CA ILE A 60 9.02 -1.96 -17.01
C ILE A 60 9.53 -1.95 -15.58
N ASN A 61 10.77 -2.36 -15.35
CA ASN A 61 11.39 -2.33 -14.02
C ASN A 61 11.48 -0.91 -13.46
N GLU A 62 11.88 0.07 -14.27
CA GLU A 62 11.91 1.49 -13.89
C GLU A 62 10.52 2.01 -13.50
N ALA A 63 9.48 1.65 -14.26
CA ALA A 63 8.13 2.06 -13.94
C ALA A 63 7.59 1.41 -12.64
N ILE A 64 7.98 0.17 -12.36
CA ILE A 64 7.65 -0.51 -11.10
C ILE A 64 8.40 0.12 -9.92
N LEU A 65 9.68 0.48 -10.09
CA LEU A 65 10.42 1.25 -9.09
C LEU A 65 9.76 2.61 -8.80
N LYS A 66 9.27 3.31 -9.83
CA LYS A 66 8.49 4.56 -9.67
C LYS A 66 7.21 4.31 -8.85
N LEU A 67 6.48 3.22 -9.12
CA LEU A 67 5.29 2.84 -8.36
C LEU A 67 5.62 2.60 -6.88
N LEU A 68 6.67 1.85 -6.59
CA LEU A 68 7.14 1.63 -5.22
C LEU A 68 7.51 2.96 -4.54
N GLY A 69 8.19 3.85 -5.26
CA GLY A 69 8.54 5.18 -4.78
C GLY A 69 7.33 6.05 -4.40
N ILE A 70 6.24 5.98 -5.15
CA ILE A 70 4.99 6.69 -4.83
C ILE A 70 4.35 6.16 -3.55
N ILE A 71 4.33 4.83 -3.38
CA ILE A 71 3.75 4.24 -2.17
C ILE A 71 4.60 4.64 -0.95
N VAL A 72 5.92 4.58 -1.07
CA VAL A 72 6.87 5.02 -0.03
C VAL A 72 6.66 6.49 0.32
N LYS A 73 6.59 7.37 -0.70
CA LYS A 73 6.38 8.82 -0.56
C LYS A 73 5.13 9.15 0.26
N ASN A 74 4.05 8.39 0.08
CA ASN A 74 2.77 8.64 0.75
C ASN A 74 2.67 7.94 2.12
N LEU A 75 3.24 6.74 2.28
CA LEU A 75 3.14 5.96 3.52
C LEU A 75 4.12 6.43 4.61
N PHE A 76 5.37 6.75 4.22
CA PHE A 76 6.43 7.17 5.14
C PHE A 76 5.99 8.30 6.09
N PRO A 77 5.44 9.43 5.61
CA PRO A 77 5.07 10.53 6.51
C PRO A 77 3.95 10.15 7.49
N ILE A 78 3.02 9.28 7.09
CA ILE A 78 1.92 8.82 7.96
C ILE A 78 2.48 7.99 9.13
N LEU A 79 3.39 7.07 8.83
CA LEU A 79 4.01 6.21 9.83
C LEU A 79 4.92 7.00 10.77
N LEU A 80 5.73 7.91 10.22
CA LEU A 80 6.59 8.81 11.01
C LEU A 80 5.76 9.70 11.95
N GLU A 81 4.69 10.31 11.43
CA GLU A 81 3.76 11.12 12.24
C GLU A 81 3.15 10.29 13.37
N GLY A 82 2.70 9.06 13.08
CA GLY A 82 2.13 8.18 14.09
C GLY A 82 3.13 7.74 15.15
N GLN A 83 4.38 7.49 14.77
CA GLN A 83 5.47 7.19 15.70
C GLN A 83 5.82 8.39 16.60
N ASN A 84 5.90 9.59 16.03
CA ASN A 84 6.16 10.82 16.78
C ASN A 84 5.01 11.19 17.73
N LYS A 85 3.76 10.93 17.34
CA LYS A 85 2.56 11.13 18.18
C LYS A 85 2.34 10.01 19.20
N GLY A 86 3.19 8.97 19.22
CA GLY A 86 3.03 7.79 20.08
C GLY A 86 1.78 6.96 19.77
N VAL A 87 1.19 7.12 18.59
CA VAL A 87 0.04 6.36 18.10
C VAL A 87 0.50 4.98 17.58
N PHE A 88 1.63 4.97 16.89
CA PHE A 88 2.33 3.75 16.48
C PHE A 88 3.56 3.54 17.34
N SER A 89 3.88 2.28 17.62
CA SER A 89 5.00 1.89 18.44
C SER A 89 6.33 2.23 17.76
N ASN A 90 7.30 2.67 18.57
CA ASN A 90 8.69 2.89 18.17
C ASN A 90 9.57 1.66 18.36
N SER A 91 8.99 0.51 18.71
CA SER A 91 9.74 -0.76 18.89
C SER A 91 10.29 -1.33 17.58
N VAL A 92 9.73 -0.94 16.43
CA VAL A 92 10.20 -1.35 15.10
C VAL A 92 10.68 -0.09 14.36
N PRO A 93 11.89 -0.10 13.78
CA PRO A 93 12.36 0.99 12.93
C PRO A 93 11.38 1.27 11.78
N LEU A 94 11.21 2.54 11.44
CA LEU A 94 10.26 2.99 10.42
C LEU A 94 10.46 2.29 9.06
N GLU A 95 11.71 2.11 8.65
CA GLU A 95 12.08 1.45 7.39
C GLU A 95 11.65 -0.03 7.38
N ASP A 96 11.93 -0.76 8.47
CA ASP A 96 11.53 -2.16 8.62
C ASP A 96 10.01 -2.30 8.64
N LEU A 97 9.32 -1.40 9.35
CA LEU A 97 7.87 -1.35 9.40
C LEU A 97 7.27 -1.14 8.00
N MET A 98 7.87 -0.27 7.19
CA MET A 98 7.47 -0.09 5.79
C MET A 98 7.64 -1.37 4.98
N TYR A 99 8.77 -2.07 5.09
CA TYR A 99 8.97 -3.33 4.37
C TYR A 99 7.97 -4.41 4.77
N ILE A 100 7.65 -4.51 6.07
CA ILE A 100 6.63 -5.45 6.58
C ILE A 100 5.26 -5.14 5.96
N LEU A 101 4.84 -3.87 6.01
CA LEU A 101 3.57 -3.41 5.46
C LEU A 101 3.47 -3.67 3.96
N MET A 102 4.50 -3.27 3.22
CA MET A 102 4.57 -3.45 1.78
C MET A 102 4.62 -4.91 1.37
N GLY A 103 5.31 -5.75 2.14
CA GLY A 103 5.35 -7.20 1.95
C GLY A 103 3.97 -7.84 2.13
N ALA A 104 3.26 -7.49 3.22
CA ALA A 104 1.91 -7.97 3.47
C ALA A 104 0.94 -7.53 2.36
N PHE A 105 0.95 -6.25 1.99
CA PHE A 105 0.12 -5.71 0.91
C PHE A 105 0.42 -6.39 -0.43
N ARG A 106 1.70 -6.53 -0.79
CA ARG A 106 2.13 -7.21 -2.02
C ARG A 106 1.60 -8.64 -2.08
N LEU A 107 1.73 -9.40 -0.99
CA LEU A 107 1.27 -10.78 -0.92
C LEU A 107 -0.26 -10.86 -1.07
N GLN A 108 -1.00 -9.97 -0.41
CA GLN A 108 -2.45 -9.92 -0.49
C GLN A 108 -2.95 -9.65 -1.93
N MET A 109 -2.37 -8.66 -2.60
CA MET A 109 -2.69 -8.34 -3.99
C MET A 109 -2.28 -9.47 -4.96
N PHE A 110 -1.14 -10.10 -4.70
CA PHE A 110 -0.67 -11.24 -5.50
C PHE A 110 -1.59 -12.45 -5.38
N ARG A 111 -2.01 -12.80 -4.16
CA ARG A 111 -3.01 -13.86 -3.94
C ARG A 111 -4.31 -13.57 -4.67
N TRP A 112 -4.78 -12.33 -4.59
CA TRP A 112 -5.98 -11.91 -5.31
C TRP A 112 -5.87 -12.08 -6.82
N ARG A 113 -4.69 -11.77 -7.38
CA ARG A 113 -4.39 -12.05 -8.79
C ARG A 113 -4.37 -13.54 -9.10
N LEU A 114 -3.72 -14.37 -8.28
CA LEU A 114 -3.59 -15.82 -8.49
C LEU A 114 -4.93 -16.54 -8.43
N GLU A 115 -5.83 -16.07 -7.59
CA GLU A 115 -7.19 -16.58 -7.45
C GLU A 115 -8.15 -15.92 -8.46
N ASP A 116 -7.64 -15.42 -9.59
CA ASP A 116 -8.40 -14.77 -10.67
C ASP A 116 -9.49 -13.79 -10.19
N PHE A 117 -9.15 -13.00 -9.17
CA PHE A 117 -10.00 -11.99 -8.57
C PHE A 117 -11.33 -12.52 -7.99
N GLN A 118 -11.38 -13.78 -7.57
CA GLN A 118 -12.62 -14.44 -7.11
C GLN A 118 -13.11 -14.03 -5.71
N PHE A 119 -12.27 -13.34 -4.92
CA PHE A 119 -12.66 -12.85 -3.58
C PHE A 119 -12.67 -11.33 -3.51
N ASP A 120 -13.40 -10.79 -2.52
CA ASP A 120 -13.49 -9.36 -2.25
C ASP A 120 -12.17 -8.84 -1.66
N ILE A 121 -11.42 -8.08 -2.47
CA ILE A 121 -10.14 -7.50 -2.05
C ILE A 121 -10.29 -6.38 -1.03
N ILE A 122 -11.43 -5.68 -1.04
CA ILE A 122 -11.70 -4.59 -0.10
C ILE A 122 -11.92 -5.20 1.28
N GLU A 123 -12.76 -6.23 1.41
CA GLU A 123 -12.99 -6.93 2.67
C GLU A 123 -11.68 -7.55 3.20
N ALA A 124 -11.02 -8.36 2.38
CA ALA A 124 -9.81 -9.07 2.79
C ALA A 124 -8.64 -8.12 3.09
N GLY A 125 -8.49 -7.07 2.29
CA GLY A 125 -7.50 -6.01 2.48
C GLY A 125 -7.74 -5.20 3.75
N ASN A 126 -8.99 -4.80 4.01
CA ASN A 126 -9.35 -4.10 5.26
C ASN A 126 -9.03 -4.94 6.48
N LYS A 127 -9.39 -6.24 6.47
CA LYS A 127 -9.07 -7.16 7.56
C LYS A 127 -7.57 -7.21 7.83
N MET A 128 -6.76 -7.35 6.77
CA MET A 128 -5.29 -7.38 6.89
C MET A 128 -4.75 -6.08 7.49
N ILE A 129 -5.17 -4.92 7.01
CA ILE A 129 -4.71 -3.61 7.48
C ILE A 129 -5.09 -3.37 8.95
N GLN A 130 -6.28 -3.83 9.39
CA GLN A 130 -6.66 -3.78 10.81
C GLN A 130 -5.78 -4.70 11.68
N SER A 131 -5.43 -5.90 11.19
CA SER A 131 -4.47 -6.77 11.87
C SER A 131 -3.10 -6.11 12.00
N VAL A 132 -2.59 -5.47 10.94
CA VAL A 132 -1.31 -4.75 11.04
C VAL A 132 -1.41 -3.57 11.99
N LEU A 133 -2.48 -2.77 11.94
CA LEU A 133 -2.72 -1.69 12.90
C LEU A 133 -2.66 -2.18 14.34
N THR A 134 -3.25 -3.33 14.63
CA THR A 134 -3.22 -3.94 15.96
C THR A 134 -1.79 -4.29 16.40
N LEU A 135 -0.94 -4.76 15.47
CA LEU A 135 0.45 -5.10 15.76
C LEU A 135 1.34 -3.88 15.98
N ILE A 136 1.08 -2.79 15.23
CA ILE A 136 1.95 -1.61 15.21
C ILE A 136 1.48 -0.51 16.16
N GLN A 137 0.27 -0.62 16.71
CA GLN A 137 -0.26 0.34 17.65
C GLN A 137 0.55 0.34 18.95
N SER A 138 0.80 1.54 19.49
CA SER A 138 1.43 1.66 20.81
C SER A 138 0.57 0.99 21.87
N GLN A 139 1.18 0.08 22.63
CA GLN A 139 0.56 -0.44 23.84
C GLN A 139 0.51 0.68 24.87
N LYS A 140 -0.69 1.02 25.35
CA LYS A 140 -0.81 1.79 26.59
C LYS A 140 -0.34 0.88 27.71
N LEU A 141 0.79 1.22 28.33
CA LEU A 141 1.13 0.75 29.67
C LEU A 141 0.19 1.39 30.69
#